data_AF-A0A4Y9F7D5-F1
#
_entry.id   AF-A0A4Y9F7D5-F1
#
_cell.length_a   1.000
_cell.length_b   1.000
_cell.length_c   1.000
_cell.angle_alpha   90.00
_cell.angle_beta   90.00
_cell.angle_gamma   90.00
#
_symmetry.space_group_name_H-M   'P 1'
#
loop_
_entity.id
_entity.type
_entity.pdbx_description
1 polymer ?
#
loop_
_entity_poly.entity_id
_entity_poly.type
_entity_poly.pdbx_seq_one_letter_code
_entity_poly.pdbx_strand_id
1 'polypeptide(L)' 'MGERKLYTVRELREAIGKDKIGRDTAYMLARKFGVRLGNRLLVPQRVVEALLDGRLEELELELALKSSKGRAPLELPRR' A
#
# COMPACT_ATOMS: atom_id res chain seq x y z
N MET A 1 19.25 2.06 -7.15
CA MET A 1 18.20 1.37 -7.93
C MET A 1 17.24 0.73 -6.94
N GLY A 2 16.11 1.37 -6.65
CA GLY A 2 15.18 0.89 -5.63
C GLY A 2 14.30 -0.22 -6.20
N GLU A 3 14.66 -1.47 -5.95
CA GLU A 3 13.78 -2.60 -6.22
C GLU A 3 12.47 -2.36 -5.46
N ARG A 4 11.36 -2.12 -6.17
CA ARG A 4 10.05 -1.94 -5.54
C ARG A 4 9.57 -3.29 -5.03
N LYS A 5 10.07 -3.69 -3.87
CA LYS A 5 9.67 -4.92 -3.20
C LYS A 5 8.20 -4.82 -2.81
N LEU A 6 7.45 -5.86 -3.14
CA LEU A 6 6.04 -6.00 -2.81
C LEU A 6 5.92 -7.06 -1.72
N TYR A 7 5.24 -6.73 -0.65
CA TYR A 7 5.01 -7.58 0.50
C TYR A 7 3.58 -8.11 0.45
N THR A 8 3.38 -9.39 0.67
CA THR A 8 2.05 -9.90 0.98
C THR A 8 1.60 -9.40 2.36
N VAL A 9 0.30 -9.51 2.65
CA VAL A 9 -0.25 -9.21 3.99
C VAL A 9 0.46 -10.02 5.09
N ARG A 10 0.92 -11.23 4.77
CA ARG A 10 1.70 -12.06 5.69
C ARG A 10 3.06 -11.45 5.96
N GLU A 11 3.80 -11.11 4.91
CA GLU A 11 5.14 -10.53 5.05
C GLU A 11 5.11 -9.15 5.70
N LEU A 12 4.06 -8.34 5.47
CA LEU A 12 3.82 -7.10 6.20
C LEU A 12 3.76 -7.34 7.72
N ARG A 13 2.99 -8.35 8.15
CA ARG A 13 2.86 -8.70 9.58
C ARG A 13 4.16 -9.25 10.15
N GLU A 14 4.96 -9.93 9.35
CA GLU A 14 6.28 -10.42 9.77
C GLU A 14 7.28 -9.27 9.89
N ALA A 15 7.25 -8.29 8.98
CA ALA A 15 8.11 -7.11 9.01
C ALA A 15 7.79 -6.16 10.17
N ILE A 16 6.51 -5.90 10.44
CA ILE A 16 6.07 -5.01 11.54
C ILE A 16 6.10 -5.72 12.90
N GLY A 17 5.92 -7.04 12.90
CA GLY A 17 5.73 -7.84 14.09
C GLY A 17 4.25 -8.13 14.33
N LYS A 18 3.94 -9.42 14.52
CA LYS A 18 2.58 -9.93 14.72
C LYS A 18 1.91 -9.39 16.00
N ASP A 19 2.72 -8.93 16.94
CA ASP A 19 2.31 -8.34 18.21
C ASP A 19 1.86 -6.87 18.06
N LYS A 20 2.51 -6.12 17.16
CA LYS A 20 2.18 -4.71 16.88
C LYS A 20 1.00 -4.55 15.93
N ILE A 21 0.75 -5.52 15.05
CA ILE A 21 -0.33 -5.42 14.07
C ILE A 21 -1.19 -6.70 13.97
N GLY A 22 -2.47 -6.51 14.28
CA GLY A 22 -3.50 -7.52 14.14
C GLY A 22 -3.71 -7.95 12.69
N ARG A 23 -4.28 -9.15 12.50
CA ARG A 23 -4.61 -9.68 11.18
C ARG A 23 -5.56 -8.77 10.41
N ASP A 24 -6.57 -8.25 11.10
CA ASP A 24 -7.61 -7.41 10.52
C ASP A 24 -7.06 -6.05 10.08
N THR A 25 -6.30 -5.39 10.96
CA THR A 25 -5.58 -4.15 10.67
C THR A 25 -4.64 -4.29 9.48
N ALA A 26 -3.88 -5.38 9.40
CA ALA A 26 -3.02 -5.66 8.25
C ALA A 26 -3.80 -5.79 6.94
N TYR A 27 -4.97 -6.44 6.95
CA TYR A 27 -5.84 -6.53 5.78
C TYR A 27 -6.46 -5.18 5.41
N MET A 28 -6.88 -4.38 6.39
CA MET A 28 -7.38 -3.02 6.14
C MET A 28 -6.31 -2.15 5.49
N LEU A 29 -5.08 -2.15 6.04
CA LEU A 29 -3.96 -1.40 5.47
C LEU A 29 -3.63 -1.88 4.06
N ALA A 30 -3.60 -3.19 3.83
CA ALA A 30 -3.36 -3.72 2.50
C ALA A 30 -4.48 -3.34 1.50
N ARG A 31 -5.73 -3.20 1.95
CA ARG A 31 -6.84 -2.74 1.10
C ARG A 31 -6.77 -1.23 0.82
N LYS A 32 -6.29 -0.44 1.78
CA LYS A 32 -6.25 1.03 1.71
C LYS A 32 -5.00 1.52 0.97
N PHE A 33 -3.83 0.95 1.26
CA PHE A 33 -2.51 1.37 0.76
C PHE A 33 -1.83 0.36 -0.17
N GLY A 34 -2.32 -0.88 -0.20
CA GLY A 34 -1.78 -1.90 -1.07
C GLY A 34 -2.21 -1.73 -2.53
N VAL A 35 -1.53 -2.46 -3.39
CA VAL A 35 -1.80 -2.59 -4.82
C VAL A 35 -2.37 -3.97 -5.10
N ARG A 36 -3.44 -4.00 -5.90
CA ARG A 36 -4.02 -5.25 -6.38
C ARG A 36 -3.34 -5.63 -7.69
N LEU A 37 -2.69 -6.79 -7.69
CA LEU A 37 -1.95 -7.29 -8.85
C LEU A 37 -2.56 -8.65 -9.22
N GLY A 38 -3.41 -8.63 -10.25
CA GLY A 38 -4.32 -9.74 -10.55
C GLY A 38 -5.26 -10.04 -9.36
N ASN A 39 -5.24 -11.29 -8.89
CA ASN A 39 -6.03 -11.73 -7.73
C ASN A 39 -5.32 -11.56 -6.38
N ARG A 40 -4.10 -11.00 -6.35
CA ARG A 40 -3.30 -10.86 -5.13
C ARG A 40 -3.29 -9.43 -4.63
N LEU A 41 -3.38 -9.29 -3.31
CA LEU A 41 -3.24 -8.02 -2.61
C LEU A 41 -1.83 -7.91 -2.06
N LEU A 42 -1.11 -6.88 -2.51
CA LEU A 42 0.30 -6.67 -2.20
C LEU A 42 0.50 -5.29 -1.61
N VAL A 43 1.49 -5.13 -0.74
CA VAL A 43 1.81 -3.89 -0.04
C VAL A 43 3.21 -3.46 -0.47
N PRO A 44 3.38 -2.26 -1.03
CA PRO A 44 4.71 -1.77 -1.40
C PRO A 44 5.64 -1.62 -0.19
N GLN A 45 6.94 -1.89 -0.36
CA GLN A 45 7.96 -1.72 0.68
C GLN A 45 7.89 -0.35 1.36
N ARG A 46 7.76 0.72 0.57
CA ARG A 46 7.61 2.10 1.06
C ARG A 46 6.49 2.26 2.11
N VAL A 47 5.40 1.50 1.98
CA VAL A 47 4.28 1.54 2.92
C VAL A 47 4.67 0.84 4.21
N VAL A 48 5.39 -0.28 4.12
CA VAL A 48 5.91 -1.03 5.27
C VAL A 48 6.91 -0.16 6.06
N GLU A 49 7.82 0.52 5.36
CA GLU A 49 8.82 1.40 5.98
C GLU A 49 8.15 2.58 6.70
N ALA A 50 7.19 3.25 6.06
CA ALA A 50 6.48 4.35 6.71
C ALA A 50 5.58 3.89 7.88
N LEU A 51 5.08 2.65 7.86
CA LEU A 51 4.41 2.04 9.02
C LEU A 51 5.38 1.77 10.19
N LEU A 52 6.60 1.33 9.88
CA LEU A 52 7.65 1.10 10.88
C LEU A 52 8.15 2.41 11.49
N ASP A 53 8.26 3.47 10.68
CA ASP A 53 8.71 4.80 11.09
C ASP A 53 7.62 5.59 11.86
N GLY A 54 6.38 5.05 11.93
CA GLY A 54 5.26 5.72 12.59
C GLY A 54 4.67 6.89 11.81
N ARG A 55 5.09 7.11 10.56
CA ARG A 55 4.65 8.22 9.68
C ARG A 55 3.41 7.86 8.87
N LEU A 56 2.39 7.32 9.53
CA LEU A 56 1.13 6.94 8.88
C LEU A 56 0.40 8.13 8.26
N GLU A 57 0.48 9.31 8.88
CA GLU A 57 -0.12 10.56 8.37
C GLU A 57 0.53 11.03 7.05
N GLU A 58 1.84 10.88 6.91
CA GLU A 58 2.57 11.27 5.69
C GLU A 58 2.24 10.34 4.51
N LEU A 59 1.99 9.05 4.81
CA LEU A 59 1.50 8.05 3.86
C LEU A 59 0.10 8.35 3.32
N GLU A 60 -0.81 8.81 4.18
CA GLU A 60 -2.19 9.11 3.80
C GLU A 60 -2.26 10.35 2.87
N LEU A 61 -1.43 11.36 3.13
CA LEU A 61 -1.21 12.51 2.26
C LEU A 61 -0.61 12.11 0.90
N GLU A 62 0.44 11.27 0.90
CA GLU A 62 1.07 10.82 -0.36
C GLU A 62 0.13 9.93 -1.19
N LEU A 63 -0.74 9.15 -0.54
CA LEU A 63 -1.75 8.33 -1.20
C LEU A 63 -2.92 9.19 -1.72
N ALA A 64 -3.33 10.25 -1.02
CA ALA A 64 -4.32 11.20 -1.52
C ALA A 64 -3.79 11.90 -2.79
N LEU A 65 -2.53 12.32 -2.77
CA LEU A 65 -1.83 12.90 -3.93
C LEU A 65 -1.66 11.90 -5.09
N LYS A 66 -1.43 10.62 -4.80
CA LYS A 66 -1.32 9.55 -5.81
C LYS A 66 -2.66 8.99 -6.27
N SER A 67 -3.74 9.08 -5.49
CA SER A 67 -5.10 8.77 -5.95
C SER A 67 -5.55 9.72 -7.05
N SER A 68 -5.07 10.98 -7.03
CA SER A 68 -5.21 11.91 -8.16
C SER A 68 -4.37 11.53 -9.40
N LYS A 69 -3.41 10.60 -9.27
CA LYS A 69 -2.65 9.99 -10.38
C LYS A 69 -2.97 8.50 -10.61
N GLY A 70 -3.95 7.95 -9.90
CA GLY A 70 -4.37 6.54 -9.94
C GLY A 70 -5.73 6.30 -10.60
N ARG A 71 -6.51 7.35 -10.88
CA ARG A 71 -7.37 7.34 -12.06
C ARG A 71 -6.50 7.67 -13.27
N ALA A 72 -5.80 6.66 -13.79
CA ALA A 72 -5.53 6.67 -15.22
C ALA A 72 -6.90 6.69 -15.93
N PRO A 73 -7.01 7.42 -17.05
CA PRO A 73 -8.22 8.12 -17.44
C PRO A 73 -9.29 7.13 -17.91
N LEU A 74 -10.57 7.41 -17.65
CA LEU A 74 -11.58 7.06 -18.64
C LEU A 74 -11.06 7.62 -19.98
N GLU A 75 -10.92 6.75 -20.97
CA GLU A 75 -10.59 7.11 -22.33
C GLU A 75 -11.38 8.38 -22.72
N LEU A 76 -10.66 9.47 -23.04
CA LEU A 76 -11.29 10.60 -23.69
C LEU A 76 -11.87 10.10 -25.02
N PRO A 77 -13.12 10.43 -25.35
CA PRO A 77 -13.67 10.05 -26.64
C PRO A 77 -12.84 10.72 -27.72
N ARG A 78 -12.11 9.91 -28.51
CA ARG A 78 -11.61 10.37 -29.80
C ARG A 78 -12.75 10.23 -30.81
N ARG A 79 -13.49 11.34 -30.89
CA ARG A 79 -14.14 11.92 -32.07
C ARG A 79 -15.20 11.09 -32.79
#